data_AF-A0A392TMC3-F1
#
_entry.id   AF-A0A392TMC3-F1
#
_cell.length_a   1.000
_cell.length_b   1.000
_cell.length_c   1.000
_cell.angle_alpha   90.00
_cell.angle_beta   90.00
_cell.angle_gamma   90.00
#
_symmetry.space_group_name_H-M   'P 1'
#
loop_
_entity.id
_entity.type
_entity.pdbx_description
1 polymer ?
#
loop_
_entity_poly.entity_id
_entity_poly.type
_entity_poly.pdbx_seq_one_letter_code
_entity_poly.pdbx_strand_id
1 'polypeptide(L)' 'MENLLYRRNIRRLYDLKGSSRSRYNPDTSGSNKVLLDQNLIEAMPTSPIFVGNKAKRLLERAVWNDTAFLA' A
#
# COMPACT_ATOMS: atom_id res chain seq x y z
N MET A 1 -3.82 -18.74 -4.71
CA MET A 1 -3.53 -17.29 -4.67
C MET A 1 -2.04 -17.11 -4.92
N GLU A 2 -1.63 -16.19 -5.78
CA GLU A 2 -0.22 -15.99 -6.15
C GLU A 2 0.52 -15.16 -5.09
N ASN A 3 1.84 -15.38 -4.95
CA ASN A 3 2.69 -14.58 -4.07
C ASN A 3 3.16 -13.31 -4.78
N LEU A 4 2.59 -12.16 -4.40
CA LEU A 4 2.89 -10.85 -5.00
C LEU A 4 4.35 -10.40 -4.85
N LEU A 5 5.11 -10.93 -3.89
CA LEU A 5 6.45 -10.45 -3.51
C LEU A 5 7.55 -11.48 -3.77
N TYR A 6 7.26 -12.57 -4.49
CA TYR A 6 8.20 -13.68 -4.68
C TYR A 6 9.54 -13.24 -5.29
N ARG A 7 10.64 -13.58 -4.61
CA ARG A 7 12.04 -13.24 -4.99
C ARG A 7 12.27 -11.74 -5.25
N ARG A 8 11.52 -10.85 -4.61
CA ARG A 8 11.75 -9.40 -4.65
C ARG A 8 12.34 -8.92 -3.32
N ASN A 9 13.28 -7.99 -3.39
CA ASN A 9 13.75 -7.27 -2.21
C ASN A 9 12.86 -6.03 -2.01
N ILE A 10 12.06 -6.04 -0.95
CA ILE A 10 11.04 -5.02 -0.67
C ILE A 10 11.54 -4.11 0.45
N ARG A 11 11.71 -2.81 0.15
CA ARG A 11 12.17 -1.82 1.13
C ARG A 11 11.09 -1.34 2.10
N ARG A 12 9.83 -1.29 1.62
CA ARG A 12 8.66 -0.86 2.39
C ARG A 12 7.48 -1.73 1.98
N LEU A 13 6.79 -2.31 2.96
CA LEU A 13 5.60 -3.13 2.76
C LEU A 13 4.43 -2.48 3.51
N TYR A 14 3.31 -2.32 2.84
CA TYR A 14 2.09 -1.76 3.42
C TYR A 14 0.92 -2.73 3.28
N ASP A 15 0.13 -2.87 4.34
CA ASP A 15 -1.23 -3.38 4.29
C ASP A 15 -2.16 -2.17 4.40
N LEU A 16 -3.02 -1.96 3.42
CA LEU A 16 -3.86 -0.76 3.31
C LEU A 16 -5.34 -1.18 3.21
N LYS A 17 -6.18 -0.50 3.99
CA LYS A 17 -7.63 -0.78 4.05
C LYS A 17 -8.50 0.45 3.84
N GLY A 18 -7.93 1.66 3.82
CA GLY A 18 -8.65 2.93 3.67
C GLY A 18 -9.39 3.40 4.93
N SER A 19 -9.50 2.56 5.96
CA SER A 19 -10.03 2.95 7.28
C SER A 19 -8.99 3.68 8.13
N SER A 20 -9.40 4.54 9.07
CA SER A 20 -8.46 5.26 9.95
C SER A 20 -8.21 4.60 11.31
N ARG A 21 -9.21 3.88 11.86
CA ARG A 21 -9.13 3.32 13.21
C ARG A 21 -8.24 2.07 13.26
N SER A 22 -7.32 2.02 14.22
CA SER A 22 -6.41 0.88 14.43
C SER A 22 -5.54 0.54 13.22
N ARG A 23 -5.16 1.57 12.44
CA ARG A 23 -4.32 1.43 11.24
C ARG A 23 -2.96 2.11 11.38
N TYR A 24 -2.35 2.02 12.56
CA TYR A 24 -0.98 2.46 12.83
C TYR A 24 -0.15 1.31 13.41
N ASN A 25 1.03 1.08 12.84
CA ASN A 25 2.02 0.17 13.40
C ASN A 25 3.14 0.99 14.08
N PRO A 26 3.28 0.93 15.42
CA PRO A 26 4.32 1.66 16.15
C PRO A 26 5.68 0.97 16.11
N ASP A 27 5.75 -0.31 15.72
CA ASP A 27 7.01 -1.05 15.73
C ASP A 27 7.90 -0.58 14.57
N THR A 28 8.97 0.11 14.93
CA THR A 28 9.96 0.60 13.97
C THR A 28 11.15 -0.33 13.81
N SER A 29 11.26 -1.36 14.65
CA SER A 29 12.41 -2.28 14.73
C SER A 29 12.16 -3.58 13.93
N GLY A 30 13.15 -4.01 13.14
CA GLY A 30 13.09 -5.28 12.39
C GLY A 30 12.98 -5.16 10.86
N SER A 31 13.41 -6.20 10.15
CA SER A 31 13.64 -6.17 8.69
C SER A 31 12.40 -6.45 7.82
N ASN A 32 11.28 -6.88 8.40
CA ASN A 32 10.09 -7.36 7.65
C ASN A 32 8.76 -6.78 8.18
N LYS A 33 8.77 -5.53 8.67
CA LYS A 33 7.56 -4.90 9.20
C LYS A 33 6.56 -4.57 8.09
N VAL A 34 5.29 -4.81 8.38
CA VAL A 34 4.16 -4.37 7.56
C VAL A 34 3.62 -3.06 8.15
N LEU A 35 3.72 -1.99 7.38
CA LEU A 35 3.20 -0.67 7.72
C LEU A 35 1.72 -0.58 7.36
N LEU A 36 1.00 0.33 8.00
CA LEU A 36 -0.44 0.48 7.80
C LEU A 36 -0.79 1.86 7.24
N ASP A 37 -2.08 2.13 7.07
CA ASP A 37 -2.62 3.34 6.44
C ASP A 37 -2.10 4.64 7.08
N GLN A 38 -2.09 4.72 8.42
CA GLN A 38 -1.59 5.90 9.12
C GLN A 38 -0.08 6.09 8.94
N ASN A 39 0.70 5.00 8.93
CA ASN A 39 2.13 5.08 8.63
C ASN A 39 2.39 5.60 7.21
N LEU A 40 1.55 5.21 6.24
CA LEU A 40 1.65 5.69 4.86
C LEU A 40 1.40 7.21 4.78
N ILE A 41 0.35 7.69 5.43
CA ILE A 41 -0.01 9.12 5.47
C ILE A 41 1.16 9.95 6.03
N GLU A 42 1.77 9.50 7.13
CA GLU A 42 2.91 10.17 7.75
C GLU A 42 4.18 10.14 6.88
N ALA A 43 4.36 9.09 6.07
CA ALA A 43 5.52 8.95 5.20
C ALA A 43 5.42 9.78 3.90
N MET A 44 4.22 10.15 3.45
CA MET A 44 4.01 10.82 2.16
C MET A 44 4.76 12.15 1.98
N PRO A 45 4.85 13.04 2.99
CA PRO A 45 5.57 14.31 2.84
C PRO A 45 7.07 14.15 2.56
N THR A 46 7.69 13.09 3.07
CA THR A 46 9.15 12.86 2.96
C THR A 46 9.51 11.75 1.98
N SER A 47 8.58 10.85 1.66
CA SER A 47 8.82 9.69 0.82
C SER A 47 7.59 9.32 -0.04
N PRO A 48 7.19 10.21 -0.96
CA PRO A 48 6.00 10.04 -1.79
C PRO A 48 6.13 8.86 -2.74
N ILE A 49 4.97 8.36 -3.21
CA ILE A 49 4.88 7.36 -4.26
C ILE A 49 4.51 8.05 -5.58
N PHE A 50 5.45 8.07 -6.51
CA PHE A 50 5.21 8.63 -7.85
C PHE A 50 4.73 7.55 -8.80
N VAL A 51 3.68 7.87 -9.57
CA VAL A 51 3.13 7.00 -10.61
C VAL A 51 2.88 7.85 -11.85
N GLY A 52 3.28 7.37 -13.02
CA GLY A 52 3.02 8.08 -14.28
C GLY A 52 1.52 8.14 -14.61
N ASN A 53 1.09 9.19 -15.31
CA ASN A 53 -0.32 9.47 -15.59
C ASN A 53 -1.08 8.30 -16.21
N LYS A 54 -0.49 7.59 -17.19
CA LYS A 54 -1.11 6.42 -17.83
C LYS A 54 -1.29 5.27 -16.83
N ALA A 55 -0.26 4.97 -16.05
CA ALA A 55 -0.30 3.89 -15.05
C ALA A 55 -1.30 4.18 -13.93
N LYS A 56 -1.37 5.44 -13.46
CA LYS A 56 -2.37 5.90 -12.48
C LYS A 56 -3.80 5.61 -12.95
N ARG A 57 -4.14 6.01 -14.17
CA ARG A 57 -5.48 5.76 -14.75
C ARG A 57 -5.80 4.27 -14.88
N LEU A 58 -4.83 3.45 -15.29
CA LEU A 58 -5.03 2.00 -15.40
C LEU A 58 -5.25 1.36 -14.03
N LEU A 59 -4.46 1.76 -13.03
CA LEU A 59 -4.59 1.28 -11.65
C LEU A 59 -5.95 1.66 -11.06
N GLU A 60 -6.36 2.93 -11.17
CA GLU A 60 -7.65 3.40 -10.67
C GLU A 60 -8.83 2.64 -11.31
N ARG A 61 -8.77 2.39 -12.62
CA ARG A 61 -9.80 1.60 -13.32
C ARG A 61 -9.83 0.14 -12.87
N ALA A 62 -8.67 -0.48 -12.68
CA ALA A 62 -8.59 -1.86 -12.20
C ALA A 62 -9.17 -1.99 -10.78
N VAL A 63 -8.74 -1.11 -9.86
CA VAL A 63 -9.26 -1.07 -8.49
C VAL A 63 -10.77 -0.81 -8.46
N TRP A 64 -11.27 0.10 -9.28
CA TRP A 64 -12.71 0.35 -9.39
C TRP A 64 -13.49 -0.91 -9.80
N ASN A 65 -13.03 -1.60 -10.84
CA ASN A 65 -13.68 -2.81 -11.32
C ASN A 65 -13.63 -3.93 -10.27
N ASP A 66 -12.49 -4.14 -9.63
CA ASP A 66 -12.31 -5.20 -8.63
C ASP A 66 -13.15 -4.94 -7.39
N THR A 67 -13.21 -3.69 -6.91
CA THR A 67 -14.05 -3.32 -5.77
C THR A 67 -15.54 -3.36 -6.10
N ALA A 68 -15.94 -3.03 -7.32
CA ALA A 68 -17.33 -3.18 -7.77
C ALA A 68 -17.76 -4.65 -7.85
N PHE A 69 -16.85 -5.59 -8.10
CA PHE A 69 -17.13 -7.02 -8.05
C PHE A 69 -17.25 -7.55 -6.60
N LEU A 70 -16.53 -6.96 -5.65
CA LEU A 70 -16.52 -7.40 -4.24
C LEU A 70 -17.67 -6.80 -3.40
N ALA A 71 -18.31 -5.72 -3.88
CA ALA A 71 -19.42 -5.05 -3.23
C ALA A 71 -20.76 -5.74 -3.51
#